data_AF-A0A2N6BQA1-F1
#
_entry.id   AF-A0A2N6BQA1-F1
#
_cell.length_a   1.000
_cell.length_b   1.000
_cell.length_c   1.000
_cell.angle_alpha   90.00
_cell.angle_beta   90.00
_cell.angle_gamma   90.00
#
_symmetry.space_group_name_H-M   'P 1'
#
loop_
_entity.id
_entity.type
_entity.pdbx_description
1 polymer ?
#
loop_
_entity_poly.entity_id
_entity_poly.type
_entity_poly.pdbx_seq_one_letter_code
_entity_poly.pdbx_strand_id
1 'polypeptide(L)'
;MAHSVGRLRAELDDLELQLGTGKVSQTYGGLGDGRITSLAARAEISRLEGYSQTADDALLRLTLVQGALGRVGTNMTDTQGDLRNIPYKPNVDNQTLAQATARDRLEEVIQLLNSKH
;
A
#
# COMPACT_ATOMS: atom_id res chain seq x y z
N MET A 1 44.46 0.03 44.89
CA MET A 1 44.40 1.45 44.46
C MET A 1 44.42 1.61 42.93
N ALA A 2 45.37 1.04 42.17
CA ALA A 2 45.39 1.21 40.69
C ALA A 2 44.21 0.53 39.94
N HIS A 3 43.73 -0.61 40.43
CA HIS A 3 42.61 -1.34 39.81
C HIS A 3 41.25 -0.63 39.90
N SER A 4 41.02 0.23 40.90
CA SER A 4 39.76 0.96 41.04
C SER A 4 39.66 2.15 40.10
N VAL A 5 40.78 2.82 39.83
CA VAL A 5 40.84 3.97 38.90
C VAL A 5 40.59 3.54 37.45
N GLY A 6 41.09 2.38 37.05
CA GLY A 6 40.82 1.81 35.72
C GLY A 6 39.34 1.49 35.48
N ARG A 7 38.65 0.95 36.50
CA ARG A 7 37.21 0.66 36.42
C ARG A 7 36.35 1.91 36.34
N LEU A 8 36.65 2.91 37.16
CA LEU A 8 35.92 4.19 37.14
C LEU A 8 36.05 4.91 35.79
N ARG A 9 37.23 4.83 35.15
CA ARG A 9 37.41 5.38 33.79
C ARG A 9 36.56 4.64 32.76
N ALA A 10 36.55 3.32 32.80
CA ALA A 10 35.74 2.53 31.88
C ALA A 10 34.22 2.77 32.06
N GLU A 11 33.75 2.94 33.29
CA GLU A 11 32.34 3.31 33.56
C GLU A 11 32.00 4.71 33.04
N LEU A 12 32.93 5.66 33.16
CA LEU A 12 32.74 7.04 32.69
C LEU A 12 32.71 7.12 31.17
N ASP A 13 33.61 6.39 30.48
CA ASP A 13 33.62 6.26 29.03
C ASP A 13 32.30 5.63 28.51
N ASP A 14 31.77 4.63 29.23
CA ASP A 14 30.47 4.01 28.88
C ASP A 14 29.32 4.99 29.10
N LEU A 15 29.32 5.75 30.20
CA LEU A 15 28.28 6.76 30.46
C LEU A 15 28.29 7.89 29.43
N GLU A 16 29.49 8.34 29.00
CA GLU A 16 29.63 9.32 27.92
C GLU A 16 29.10 8.78 26.59
N LEU A 17 29.32 7.50 26.29
CA LEU A 17 28.77 6.83 25.11
C LEU A 17 27.23 6.72 25.20
N GLN A 18 26.69 6.37 26.36
CA GLN A 18 25.25 6.31 26.60
C GLN A 18 24.62 7.70 26.46
N LEU A 19 25.27 8.74 26.99
CA LEU A 19 24.82 10.12 26.87
C LEU A 19 24.85 10.60 25.41
N GLY A 20 25.93 10.29 24.68
CA GLY A 20 26.11 10.68 23.29
C GLY A 20 25.13 9.99 22.32
N THR A 21 24.64 8.80 22.67
CA THR A 21 23.76 8.01 21.79
C THR A 21 22.33 7.88 22.28
N GLY A 22 22.05 8.27 23.53
CA GLY A 22 20.76 8.07 24.20
C GLY A 22 20.39 6.61 24.42
N LYS A 23 21.32 5.66 24.21
CA LYS A 23 21.08 4.22 24.32
C LYS A 23 21.87 3.64 25.49
N VAL A 24 21.20 2.84 26.30
CA VAL A 24 21.82 2.11 27.43
C VAL A 24 22.89 1.11 26.96
N SER A 25 22.80 0.61 25.72
CA SER A 25 23.87 -0.18 25.12
C SER A 25 23.83 -0.09 23.59
N GLN A 26 25.00 -0.17 22.95
CA GLN A 26 25.10 -0.28 21.50
C GLN A 26 24.84 -1.69 20.97
N THR A 27 24.86 -2.69 21.85
CA THR A 27 24.68 -4.08 21.46
C THR A 27 23.57 -4.73 22.27
N TYR A 28 22.88 -5.70 21.68
CA TYR A 28 21.96 -6.55 22.44
C TYR A 28 22.69 -7.24 23.62
N GLY A 29 23.97 -7.56 23.41
CA GLY A 29 24.97 -7.98 24.40
C GLY A 29 24.83 -7.25 25.73
N GLY A 30 24.97 -5.92 25.69
CA GLY A 30 25.03 -5.05 26.87
C GLY A 30 23.68 -4.55 27.38
N LEU A 31 22.54 -4.98 26.80
CA LEU A 31 21.21 -4.64 27.32
C LEU A 31 20.78 -5.50 28.53
N GLY A 32 21.53 -6.55 28.86
CA GLY A 32 21.19 -7.49 29.94
C GLY A 32 19.76 -8.06 29.77
N ASP A 33 18.99 -8.03 30.86
CA ASP A 33 17.60 -8.51 30.90
C ASP A 33 16.65 -7.70 29.99
N GLY A 34 17.00 -6.44 29.67
CA GLY A 34 16.24 -5.59 28.76
C GLY A 34 16.28 -6.02 27.29
N ARG A 35 17.17 -6.96 26.94
CA ARG A 35 17.31 -7.48 25.57
C ARG A 35 16.01 -8.08 25.04
N ILE A 36 15.32 -8.87 25.86
CA ILE A 36 14.09 -9.58 25.45
C ILE A 36 13.00 -8.57 25.11
N THR A 37 12.81 -7.56 25.96
CA THR A 37 11.85 -6.49 25.72
C THR A 37 12.17 -5.69 24.47
N SER A 38 13.45 -5.34 24.25
CA SER A 38 13.86 -4.63 23.04
C SER A 38 13.63 -5.46 21.77
N LEU A 39 13.91 -6.76 21.82
CA LEU A 39 13.68 -7.66 20.69
C LEU A 39 12.19 -7.84 20.39
N ALA A 40 11.37 -8.02 21.43
CA ALA A 40 9.92 -8.12 21.32
C ALA A 40 9.31 -6.85 20.72
N ALA A 41 9.71 -5.68 21.21
CA ALA A 41 9.26 -4.40 20.68
C ALA A 41 9.63 -4.22 19.19
N ARG A 42 10.85 -4.62 18.79
CA ARG A 42 11.26 -4.58 17.39
C ARG A 42 10.45 -5.53 16.51
N ALA A 43 10.18 -6.75 17.00
CA ALA A 43 9.35 -7.71 16.29
C ALA A 43 7.91 -7.19 16.10
N GLU A 44 7.37 -6.51 17.12
CA GLU A 44 6.05 -5.88 17.04
C GLU A 44 6.01 -4.69 16.07
N ILE A 45 7.04 -3.84 16.07
CA ILE A 45 7.20 -2.76 15.08
C ILE A 45 7.24 -3.32 13.66
N SER A 46 8.06 -4.34 13.38
CA SER A 46 8.12 -4.95 12.05
C SER A 46 6.79 -5.58 11.61
N ARG A 47 6.01 -6.13 12.55
CA ARG A 47 4.66 -6.59 12.25
C ARG A 47 3.72 -5.44 11.88
N LEU A 48 3.77 -4.33 12.62
CA LEU A 48 2.96 -3.15 12.34
C LEU A 48 3.32 -2.53 10.98
N GLU A 49 4.61 -2.47 10.63
CA GLU A 49 5.08 -2.04 9.31
C GLU A 49 4.51 -2.93 8.20
N GLY A 50 4.52 -4.26 8.38
CA GLY A 50 3.91 -5.20 7.44
C GLY A 50 2.40 -5.01 7.27
N TYR A 51 1.68 -4.73 8.36
CA TYR A 51 0.25 -4.40 8.28
C TYR A 51 -0.01 -3.07 7.56
N SER A 52 0.81 -2.05 7.80
CA SER A 52 0.71 -0.76 7.11
C SER A 52 0.88 -0.93 5.60
N GLN A 53 1.92 -1.65 5.17
CA GLN A 53 2.17 -1.91 3.75
C GLN A 53 1.00 -2.63 3.08
N THR A 54 0.42 -3.63 3.78
CA THR A 54 -0.74 -4.37 3.28
C THR A 54 -1.96 -3.46 3.13
N ALA A 55 -2.16 -2.53 4.07
CA ALA A 55 -3.25 -1.57 4.01
C ALA A 55 -3.09 -0.58 2.85
N ASP A 56 -1.87 -0.07 2.62
CA ASP A 56 -1.56 0.83 1.51
C ASP A 56 -1.83 0.16 0.16
N ASP A 57 -1.42 -1.09 0.00
CA ASP A 57 -1.70 -1.88 -1.21
C ASP A 57 -3.20 -2.08 -1.42
N ALA A 58 -3.96 -2.34 -0.35
CA ALA A 58 -5.41 -2.50 -0.42
C ALA A 58 -6.10 -1.17 -0.80
N LEU A 59 -5.66 -0.04 -0.25
CA LEU A 59 -6.15 1.29 -0.60
C LEU A 59 -5.87 1.65 -2.06
N LEU A 60 -4.68 1.32 -2.57
CA LEU A 60 -4.35 1.49 -3.98
C LEU A 60 -5.30 0.66 -4.87
N ARG A 61 -5.52 -0.62 -4.52
CA ARG A 61 -6.46 -1.48 -5.24
C ARG A 61 -7.87 -0.92 -5.21
N LEU A 62 -8.35 -0.45 -4.06
CA LEU A 62 -9.68 0.15 -3.91
C LEU A 62 -9.83 1.42 -4.76
N THR A 63 -8.82 2.29 -4.76
CA THR A 63 -8.80 3.51 -5.59
C THR A 63 -8.89 3.17 -7.08
N LEU A 64 -8.13 2.17 -7.53
CA LEU A 64 -8.18 1.70 -8.92
C LEU A 64 -9.55 1.11 -9.28
N VAL A 65 -10.13 0.29 -8.39
CA VAL A 65 -11.47 -0.29 -8.58
C VAL A 65 -12.53 0.81 -8.63
N GLN A 66 -12.45 1.81 -7.75
CA GLN A 66 -13.38 2.93 -7.72
C GLN A 66 -13.29 3.75 -9.02
N GLY A 67 -12.09 4.00 -9.52
CA GLY A 67 -11.88 4.64 -10.83
C GLY A 67 -12.47 3.82 -11.98
N ALA A 68 -12.25 2.50 -11.99
CA ALA A 68 -12.81 1.61 -12.99
C ALA A 68 -14.36 1.60 -12.96
N LEU A 69 -14.97 1.50 -11.77
CA LEU A 69 -16.42 1.57 -11.60
C LEU A 69 -16.99 2.93 -12.03
N GLY A 70 -16.28 4.03 -11.76
CA GLY A 70 -16.63 5.35 -12.25
C GLY A 70 -16.71 5.40 -13.78
N ARG A 71 -15.67 4.89 -14.47
CA ARG A 71 -15.66 4.79 -15.94
C ARG A 71 -16.78 3.92 -16.49
N VAL A 72 -17.08 2.80 -15.83
CA VAL A 72 -18.22 1.94 -16.20
C VAL A 72 -19.53 2.73 -16.12
N GLY A 73 -19.75 3.48 -15.04
CA GLY A 73 -20.95 4.32 -14.87
C GLY A 73 -21.07 5.42 -15.94
N THR A 74 -19.96 6.10 -16.28
CA THR A 74 -19.93 7.07 -17.37
C THR A 74 -20.27 6.41 -18.71
N ASN A 75 -19.62 5.28 -19.05
CA ASN A 75 -19.88 4.56 -20.30
C ASN A 75 -21.35 4.12 -20.42
N MET A 76 -21.97 3.68 -19.32
CA MET A 76 -23.40 3.34 -19.30
C MET A 76 -24.29 4.56 -19.55
N THR A 77 -23.95 5.70 -18.94
CA THR A 77 -24.70 6.96 -19.11
C THR A 77 -24.59 7.47 -20.54
N ASP A 78 -23.39 7.44 -21.12
CA ASP A 78 -23.13 7.83 -22.50
C ASP A 78 -23.89 6.91 -23.47
N THR A 79 -23.85 5.60 -23.25
CA THR A 79 -24.59 4.62 -24.07
C THR A 79 -26.11 4.88 -24.02
N GLN A 80 -26.67 5.22 -22.85
CA GLN A 80 -28.08 5.58 -22.74
C GLN A 80 -28.39 6.89 -23.47
N GLY A 81 -27.49 7.88 -23.43
CA GLY A 81 -27.61 9.14 -24.15
C GLY A 81 -27.58 8.93 -25.66
N ASP A 82 -26.66 8.11 -26.15
CA ASP A 82 -26.56 7.73 -27.56
C ASP A 82 -27.84 7.04 -28.01
N LEU A 83 -28.30 6.01 -27.27
CA LEU A 83 -29.54 5.28 -27.55
C LEU A 83 -30.78 6.17 -27.68
N ARG A 84 -30.86 7.27 -26.92
CA ARG A 84 -31.99 8.23 -27.00
C ARG A 84 -31.95 9.11 -28.24
N ASN A 85 -30.79 9.27 -28.87
CA ASN A 85 -30.56 10.18 -29.99
C ASN A 85 -30.39 9.47 -31.34
N ILE A 86 -30.51 8.14 -31.42
CA ILE A 86 -30.34 7.42 -32.70
C ILE A 86 -31.69 7.35 -33.44
N PRO A 87 -31.82 7.93 -34.65
CA PRO A 87 -32.95 7.60 -35.50
C PRO A 87 -32.90 6.09 -35.82
N TYR A 88 -33.99 5.36 -35.59
CA TYR A 88 -34.11 3.92 -35.87
C TYR A 88 -33.84 3.64 -37.37
N LYS A 89 -32.58 3.44 -37.72
CA LYS A 89 -32.11 2.96 -39.01
C LYS A 89 -31.03 1.92 -38.75
N PRO A 90 -31.31 0.64 -39.02
CA PRO A 90 -30.30 -0.41 -38.96
C PRO A 90 -29.15 -0.10 -39.94
N ASN A 91 -27.91 -0.38 -39.56
CA ASN A 91 -26.80 -0.41 -40.52
C ASN A 91 -26.86 -1.69 -41.39
N VAL A 92 -25.86 -1.91 -42.24
CA VAL A 92 -25.73 -3.04 -43.18
C VAL A 92 -25.84 -4.44 -42.53
N ASP A 93 -25.63 -4.54 -41.22
CA ASP A 93 -25.67 -5.78 -40.42
C ASP A 93 -26.95 -5.93 -39.56
N ASN A 94 -28.01 -5.15 -39.84
CA ASN A 94 -29.24 -5.08 -39.03
C ASN A 94 -29.03 -4.62 -37.57
N GLN A 95 -27.87 -4.03 -37.26
CA GLN A 95 -27.57 -3.50 -35.95
C GLN A 95 -27.74 -1.98 -35.92
N THR A 96 -28.32 -1.44 -34.86
CA THR A 96 -28.31 0.02 -34.66
C THR A 96 -26.90 0.45 -34.28
N LEU A 97 -26.49 1.68 -34.62
CA LEU A 97 -25.18 2.21 -34.25
C LEU A 97 -24.90 2.08 -32.73
N ALA A 98 -25.93 2.22 -31.88
CA ALA A 98 -25.82 1.99 -30.44
C ALA A 98 -25.48 0.55 -30.06
N GLN A 99 -25.95 -0.45 -30.81
CA GLN A 99 -25.62 -1.85 -30.51
C GLN A 99 -24.13 -2.13 -30.77
N ALA A 100 -23.57 -1.55 -31.83
CA ALA A 100 -22.13 -1.63 -32.11
C ALA A 100 -21.32 -0.89 -31.03
N THR A 101 -21.69 0.35 -30.70
CA THR A 101 -21.00 1.13 -29.65
C THR A 101 -21.09 0.49 -28.27
N ALA A 102 -22.25 -0.03 -27.87
CA ALA A 102 -22.42 -0.71 -26.59
C ALA A 102 -21.53 -1.97 -26.48
N ARG A 103 -21.34 -2.70 -27.58
CA ARG A 103 -20.46 -3.86 -27.64
C ARG A 103 -18.99 -3.48 -27.47
N ASP A 104 -18.52 -2.48 -28.20
CA ASP A 104 -17.12 -2.01 -28.11
C ASP A 104 -16.78 -1.52 -26.70
N ARG A 105 -17.73 -0.83 -26.04
CA ARG A 105 -17.58 -0.38 -24.65
C ARG A 105 -17.58 -1.53 -23.64
N LEU A 106 -18.37 -2.58 -23.87
CA LEU A 106 -18.35 -3.78 -23.05
C LEU A 106 -17.02 -4.53 -23.17
N GLU A 107 -16.48 -4.64 -24.39
CA GLU A 107 -15.15 -5.21 -24.63
C GLU A 107 -14.06 -4.40 -23.92
N GLU A 108 -14.12 -3.06 -23.93
CA GLU A 108 -13.19 -2.18 -23.19
C GLU A 108 -13.26 -2.41 -21.67
N VAL A 109 -14.46 -2.55 -21.10
CA VAL A 109 -14.63 -2.84 -19.66
C VAL A 109 -14.07 -4.23 -19.31
N ILE A 110 -14.34 -5.24 -20.13
CA ILE A 110 -13.80 -6.59 -19.96
C ILE A 110 -12.26 -6.56 -20.01
N GLN A 111 -11.67 -5.81 -20.94
CA GLN A 111 -10.22 -5.64 -21.01
C GLN A 111 -9.64 -4.93 -19.79
N LEU A 112 -10.30 -3.88 -19.28
CA LEU A 112 -9.86 -3.21 -18.05
C LEU A 112 -9.91 -4.15 -16.84
N LEU A 113 -10.96 -4.96 -16.73
CA LEU A 113 -11.09 -5.96 -15.68
C LEU A 113 -10.06 -7.10 -15.82
N ASN A 114 -9.78 -7.54 -17.04
CA ASN A 114 -8.82 -8.62 -17.33
C ASN A 114 -7.36 -8.16 -17.40
N SER A 115 -7.08 -6.86 -17.51
CA SER A 115 -5.71 -6.31 -17.53
C SER A 115 -4.97 -6.44 -16.18
N LYS A 116 -5.64 -6.97 -15.15
CA LYS A 116 -5.03 -7.37 -13.88
C LYS A 116 -4.85 -8.89 -13.82
N HIS A 117 -3.80 -9.38 -14.46
CA HIS A 117 -3.12 -10.62 -14.10
C HIS A 117 -1.62 -10.41 -14.11
#